data_AF-A0A7R9I549-F1
#
_entry.id   AF-A0A7R9I549-F1
#
_cell.length_a   1.000
_cell.length_b   1.000
_cell.length_c   1.000
_cell.angle_alpha   90.00
_cell.angle_beta   90.00
_cell.angle_gamma   90.00
#
_symmetry.space_group_name_H-M   'P 1'
#
loop_
_entity.id
_entity.type
_entity.pdbx_description
1 polymer ?
#
loop_
_entity_poly.entity_id
_entity_poly.type
_entity_poly.pdbx_seq_one_letter_code
_entity_poly.pdbx_strand_id
1 'polypeptide(L)'
;MILNKSREFNIPWITGLNSGDGGLKAAPIFAKEKLVQDLDREFDRIVPISMFYGETSLKTEEVSHRIRDFYFGDQPINNNTLHSVVDMFTDNWFLSGADQAVKLQVAVSSAPVYYYYFDYRGTKSFSELFSGLTTDFGVCHADELQYLFPSDRVFPGLVPSEKDIEITDKMITMWTDFARTGNPTPDEKDIAVRWQPITSSNLEYLHIGSDVYMDSGLLKERAEFWASLPVRPNLFTSNMHKDEL
;
A
#
# COMPACT_ATOMS: atom_id res chain seq x y z
N MET A 1 -1.40 -6.54 -21.28
CA MET A 1 -0.78 -5.53 -20.40
C MET A 1 -0.88 -4.17 -21.08
N ILE A 2 -1.86 -3.35 -20.65
CA ILE A 2 -2.20 -2.06 -21.30
C ILE A 2 -1.09 -1.02 -21.06
N LEU A 3 -0.50 -1.01 -19.86
CA LEU A 3 0.60 -0.10 -19.49
C LEU A 3 1.87 -0.28 -20.35
N ASN A 4 2.10 -1.46 -20.93
CA ASN A 4 3.26 -1.70 -21.80
C ASN A 4 3.08 -1.18 -23.24
N LYS A 5 1.88 -0.75 -23.64
CA LYS A 5 1.57 -0.41 -25.04
C LYS A 5 1.08 1.03 -25.25
N SER A 6 0.70 1.76 -24.21
CA SER A 6 0.08 3.08 -24.38
C SER A 6 1.07 4.22 -24.14
N ARG A 7 1.57 4.83 -25.23
CA ARG A 7 2.09 6.21 -25.23
C ARG A 7 0.99 7.27 -24.96
N GLU A 8 -0.22 6.85 -24.62
CA GLU A 8 -1.42 7.68 -24.53
C GLU A 8 -1.70 8.22 -23.11
N PHE A 9 -0.97 7.79 -22.08
CA PHE A 9 -1.15 8.27 -20.69
C PHE A 9 0.04 9.10 -20.19
N ASN A 10 0.38 10.17 -20.92
CA ASN A 10 1.40 11.15 -20.51
C ASN A 10 0.76 12.28 -19.67
N ILE A 11 0.18 11.91 -18.53
CA ILE A 11 -0.48 12.84 -17.59
C ILE A 11 0.19 12.75 -16.21
N PRO A 12 0.27 13.85 -15.45
CA PRO A 12 0.72 13.81 -14.06
C PRO A 12 -0.09 12.80 -13.24
N TRP A 13 0.57 12.05 -12.37
CA TRP A 13 -0.06 11.00 -11.57
C TRP A 13 0.38 11.07 -10.11
N ILE A 14 -0.58 11.11 -9.18
CA ILE A 14 -0.35 10.82 -7.75
C ILE A 14 -0.84 9.40 -7.45
N THR A 15 -0.03 8.64 -6.73
CA THR A 15 -0.40 7.34 -6.17
C THR A 15 0.29 7.14 -4.83
N GLY A 16 -0.11 6.15 -4.05
CA GLY A 16 0.49 5.86 -2.76
C GLY A 16 -0.11 4.63 -2.09
N LEU A 17 0.27 4.43 -0.84
CA LEU A 17 -0.28 3.43 0.06
C LEU A 17 -0.23 3.93 1.50
N ASN A 18 -1.00 3.29 2.37
CA ASN A 18 -0.96 3.48 3.80
C ASN A 18 0.02 2.48 4.43
N SER A 19 0.60 2.83 5.57
CA SER A 19 1.59 1.98 6.25
C SER A 19 1.05 0.64 6.73
N GLY A 20 -0.26 0.53 6.94
CA GLY A 20 -0.96 -0.67 7.39
C GLY A 20 -2.19 -1.03 6.56
N ASP A 21 -2.19 -0.81 5.24
CA ASP A 21 -3.33 -1.14 4.35
C ASP A 21 -3.90 -2.57 4.58
N GLY A 22 -3.03 -3.54 4.87
CA GLY A 22 -3.40 -4.92 5.20
C GLY A 22 -4.28 -5.07 6.44
N GLY A 23 -4.40 -4.02 7.26
CA GLY A 23 -5.40 -3.89 8.31
C GLY A 23 -6.82 -4.17 7.81
N LEU A 24 -7.11 -3.89 6.53
CA LEU A 24 -8.38 -4.25 5.88
C LEU A 24 -8.73 -5.74 6.04
N LYS A 25 -7.72 -6.61 5.94
CA LYS A 25 -7.89 -8.06 6.06
C LYS A 25 -7.53 -8.57 7.44
N ALA A 26 -6.50 -8.03 8.07
CA ALA A 26 -6.05 -8.45 9.39
C ALA A 26 -7.08 -8.12 10.48
N ALA A 27 -7.69 -6.93 10.46
CA ALA A 27 -8.65 -6.49 11.49
C ALA A 27 -9.80 -7.48 11.73
N PRO A 28 -10.56 -7.95 10.71
CA PRO A 28 -11.63 -8.93 10.94
C PRO A 28 -11.12 -10.34 11.30
N ILE A 29 -9.87 -10.69 10.97
CA ILE A 29 -9.24 -11.95 11.40
C ILE A 29 -8.97 -11.90 12.90
N PHE A 30 -8.30 -10.84 13.37
CA PHE A 30 -7.94 -10.66 14.78
C PHE A 30 -9.13 -10.34 15.68
N ALA A 31 -10.26 -9.92 15.11
CA ALA A 31 -11.53 -9.83 15.84
C ALA A 31 -12.06 -11.20 16.32
N LYS A 32 -11.53 -12.31 15.81
CA LYS A 32 -11.98 -13.67 16.14
C LYS A 32 -10.78 -14.60 16.37
N GLU A 33 -10.56 -14.99 17.62
CA GLU A 33 -9.43 -15.87 18.00
C GLU A 33 -9.34 -17.13 17.13
N LYS A 34 -10.48 -17.76 16.81
CA LYS A 34 -10.53 -18.92 15.92
C LYS A 34 -9.90 -18.64 14.54
N LEU A 35 -10.15 -17.47 13.96
CA LEU A 35 -9.60 -17.14 12.63
C LEU A 35 -8.08 -16.93 12.68
N VAL A 36 -7.56 -16.41 13.78
CA VAL A 36 -6.11 -16.30 14.01
C VAL A 36 -5.49 -17.71 14.10
N GLN A 37 -6.11 -18.60 14.89
CA GLN A 37 -5.67 -19.99 15.03
C GLN A 37 -5.76 -20.77 13.70
N ASP A 38 -6.82 -20.57 12.93
CA ASP A 38 -6.99 -21.20 11.62
C ASP A 38 -5.93 -20.69 10.63
N LEU A 39 -5.66 -19.37 10.61
CA LEU A 39 -4.61 -18.79 9.76
C LEU A 39 -3.23 -19.36 10.08
N ASP A 40 -2.92 -19.59 11.36
CA ASP A 40 -1.65 -20.18 11.76
C ASP A 40 -1.56 -21.67 11.37
N ARG A 41 -2.59 -22.46 11.69
CA ARG A 41 -2.59 -23.93 11.51
C ARG A 41 -2.77 -24.37 10.07
N GLU A 42 -3.51 -23.59 9.29
CA GLU A 42 -3.89 -23.91 7.92
C GLU A 42 -3.31 -22.90 6.92
N PHE A 43 -2.14 -22.34 7.24
CA PHE A 43 -1.47 -21.29 6.46
C PHE A 43 -1.39 -21.63 4.96
N ASP A 44 -0.87 -22.82 4.63
CA ASP A 44 -0.68 -23.28 3.24
C ASP A 44 -2.01 -23.51 2.50
N ARG A 45 -3.12 -23.63 3.22
CA ARG A 45 -4.46 -23.73 2.63
C ARG A 45 -5.12 -22.36 2.47
N ILE A 46 -4.97 -21.48 3.45
CA ILE A 46 -5.70 -20.21 3.55
C ILE A 46 -5.02 -19.10 2.75
N VAL A 47 -3.70 -19.01 2.81
CA VAL A 47 -2.95 -17.87 2.26
C VAL A 47 -2.99 -17.84 0.72
N PRO A 48 -2.84 -18.95 -0.02
CA PRO A 48 -2.98 -18.93 -1.48
C PRO A 48 -4.31 -18.38 -1.99
N ILE A 49 -5.39 -18.67 -1.26
CA ILE A 49 -6.74 -18.21 -1.57
C ILE A 49 -6.87 -16.73 -1.19
N SER A 50 -6.45 -16.38 0.03
CA SER A 50 -6.57 -15.02 0.57
C SER A 50 -5.72 -13.99 -0.18
N MET A 51 -4.66 -14.44 -0.87
CA MET A 51 -3.73 -13.60 -1.63
C MET A 51 -3.81 -13.80 -3.14
N PHE A 52 -4.82 -14.54 -3.60
CA PHE A 52 -5.13 -14.73 -5.02
C PHE A 52 -3.96 -15.28 -5.87
N TYR A 53 -3.05 -16.06 -5.26
CA TYR A 53 -1.97 -16.71 -5.99
C TYR A 53 -2.16 -18.22 -6.18
N GLY A 54 -3.14 -18.84 -5.52
CA GLY A 54 -3.37 -20.29 -5.62
C GLY A 54 -3.56 -20.80 -7.06
N GLU A 55 -4.22 -20.01 -7.91
CA GLU A 55 -4.46 -20.33 -9.33
C GLU A 55 -3.40 -19.74 -10.27
N THR A 56 -2.54 -18.84 -9.78
CA THR A 56 -1.59 -18.09 -10.63
C THR A 56 -0.13 -18.46 -10.39
N SER A 57 0.15 -19.31 -9.40
CA SER A 57 1.45 -19.91 -9.16
C SER A 57 1.41 -21.40 -9.50
N LEU A 58 2.39 -21.87 -10.27
CA LEU A 58 2.62 -23.32 -10.46
C LEU A 58 3.35 -23.94 -9.26
N LYS A 59 3.76 -23.11 -8.30
CA LYS A 59 4.56 -23.50 -7.14
C LYS A 59 3.93 -22.95 -5.85
N THR A 60 2.63 -23.17 -5.68
CA THR A 60 1.84 -22.59 -4.58
C THR A 60 2.43 -22.88 -3.21
N GLU A 61 2.86 -24.12 -2.94
CA GLU A 61 3.48 -24.52 -1.67
C GLU A 61 4.82 -23.79 -1.42
N GLU A 62 5.69 -23.70 -2.43
CA GLU A 62 6.96 -22.95 -2.33
C GLU A 62 6.69 -21.47 -2.00
N VAL A 63 5.68 -20.88 -2.65
CA VAL A 63 5.28 -19.48 -2.40
C VAL A 63 4.77 -19.31 -0.96
N SER A 64 3.87 -20.18 -0.49
CA SER A 64 3.35 -20.12 0.88
C SER A 64 4.47 -20.24 1.92
N HIS A 65 5.38 -21.18 1.74
CA HIS A 65 6.52 -21.37 2.65
C HIS A 65 7.41 -20.11 2.70
N ARG A 66 7.78 -19.56 1.54
CA ARG A 66 8.59 -18.33 1.47
C ARG A 66 7.91 -17.13 2.14
N ILE A 67 6.60 -16.99 1.98
CA ILE A 67 5.82 -15.94 2.67
C ILE A 67 5.85 -16.18 4.17
N ARG A 68 5.62 -17.41 4.63
CA ARG A 68 5.64 -17.73 6.05
C ARG A 68 6.99 -17.42 6.69
N ASP A 69 8.07 -17.87 6.06
CA ASP A 69 9.44 -17.64 6.53
C ASP A 69 9.77 -16.15 6.61
N PHE A 70 9.39 -15.37 5.59
CA PHE A 70 9.72 -13.94 5.51
C PHE A 70 9.04 -13.11 6.60
N TYR A 71 7.75 -13.34 6.91
CA TYR A 71 7.01 -12.53 7.88
C TYR A 71 7.03 -13.08 9.30
N PHE A 72 7.17 -14.39 9.47
CA PHE A 72 7.00 -15.04 10.76
C PHE A 72 8.21 -15.86 11.18
N GLY A 73 9.01 -16.37 10.24
CA GLY A 73 10.04 -17.37 10.53
C GLY A 73 9.44 -18.53 11.33
N ASP A 74 10.03 -18.83 12.48
CA ASP A 74 9.53 -19.87 13.41
C ASP A 74 8.42 -19.37 14.37
N GLN A 75 8.03 -18.09 14.31
CA GLN A 75 7.04 -17.54 15.22
C GLN A 75 5.61 -17.95 14.84
N PRO A 76 4.76 -18.30 15.81
CA PRO A 76 3.35 -18.57 15.56
C PRO A 76 2.57 -17.29 15.24
N ILE A 77 1.54 -17.40 14.40
CA ILE A 77 0.62 -16.30 14.13
C ILE A 77 -0.32 -16.11 15.33
N ASN A 78 -0.16 -15.01 16.04
CA ASN A 78 -0.98 -14.61 17.19
C ASN A 78 -0.95 -13.08 17.38
N ASN A 79 -1.46 -12.59 18.51
CA ASN A 79 -1.51 -11.15 18.80
C ASN A 79 -0.13 -10.47 18.80
N ASN A 80 0.95 -11.19 19.12
CA ASN A 80 2.32 -10.63 19.08
C ASN A 80 2.85 -10.45 17.66
N THR A 81 2.29 -11.16 16.68
CA THR A 81 2.65 -11.07 15.25
C THR A 81 1.56 -10.37 14.43
N LEU A 82 0.67 -9.62 15.09
CA LEU A 82 -0.45 -8.93 14.44
C LEU A 82 0.04 -8.01 13.32
N HIS A 83 1.06 -7.18 13.60
CA HIS A 83 1.61 -6.27 12.60
C HIS A 83 2.30 -7.02 11.46
N SER A 84 2.91 -8.18 11.71
CA SER A 84 3.45 -9.03 10.63
C SER A 84 2.34 -9.54 9.70
N VAL A 85 1.14 -9.84 10.22
CA VAL A 85 -0.02 -10.20 9.38
C VAL A 85 -0.53 -8.99 8.60
N VAL A 86 -0.59 -7.81 9.23
CA VAL A 86 -0.92 -6.55 8.55
C VAL A 86 0.06 -6.33 7.39
N ASP A 87 1.36 -6.39 7.66
CA ASP A 87 2.42 -6.19 6.68
C ASP A 87 2.34 -7.15 5.50
N MET A 88 2.12 -8.43 5.81
CA MET A 88 1.95 -9.48 4.80
C MET A 88 0.78 -9.20 3.85
N PHE A 89 -0.35 -8.69 4.35
CA PHE A 89 -1.49 -8.30 3.52
C PHE A 89 -1.29 -6.96 2.82
N THR A 90 -0.68 -5.97 3.49
CA THR A 90 -0.29 -4.67 2.88
C THR A 90 0.52 -4.93 1.63
N ASP A 91 1.50 -5.83 1.72
CA ASP A 91 2.43 -6.00 0.64
C ASP A 91 1.84 -6.72 -0.57
N ASN A 92 1.07 -7.78 -0.31
CA ASN A 92 0.44 -8.56 -1.37
C ASN A 92 -0.67 -7.80 -2.08
N TRP A 93 -1.57 -7.17 -1.31
CA TRP A 93 -2.78 -6.55 -1.86
C TRP A 93 -2.51 -5.15 -2.43
N PHE A 94 -1.50 -4.44 -1.92
CA PHE A 94 -1.27 -3.03 -2.25
C PHE A 94 0.14 -2.75 -2.73
N LEU A 95 1.18 -2.96 -1.91
CA LEU A 95 2.56 -2.55 -2.22
C LEU A 95 3.05 -3.12 -3.55
N SER A 96 2.95 -4.44 -3.75
CA SER A 96 3.52 -5.11 -4.93
C SER A 96 2.93 -4.58 -6.23
N GLY A 97 1.62 -4.32 -6.24
CA GLY A 97 0.93 -3.73 -7.39
C GLY A 97 1.30 -2.26 -7.60
N ALA A 98 1.34 -1.47 -6.53
CA ALA A 98 1.67 -0.05 -6.57
C ALA A 98 3.11 0.18 -7.04
N ASP A 99 4.09 -0.51 -6.45
CA ASP A 99 5.51 -0.46 -6.79
C ASP A 99 5.72 -0.84 -8.27
N GLN A 100 5.08 -1.93 -8.74
CA GLN A 100 5.17 -2.33 -10.14
C GLN A 100 4.54 -1.28 -11.08
N ALA A 101 3.37 -0.74 -10.74
CA ALA A 101 2.69 0.24 -11.55
C ALA A 101 3.49 1.56 -11.66
N VAL A 102 4.08 2.00 -10.56
CA VAL A 102 4.98 3.17 -10.52
C VAL A 102 6.21 2.94 -11.40
N LYS A 103 6.91 1.81 -11.25
CA LYS A 103 8.08 1.47 -12.07
C LYS A 103 7.76 1.46 -13.56
N LEU A 104 6.62 0.89 -13.94
CA LEU A 104 6.16 0.84 -15.33
C LEU A 104 5.82 2.23 -15.86
N GLN A 105 5.07 3.04 -15.09
CA GLN A 105 4.66 4.36 -15.53
C GLN A 105 5.86 5.29 -15.73
N VAL A 106 6.81 5.31 -14.79
CA VAL A 106 8.04 6.12 -14.89
C VAL A 106 8.89 5.68 -16.09
N ALA A 107 8.88 4.39 -16.46
CA ALA A 107 9.63 3.89 -17.61
C ALA A 107 9.04 4.28 -18.97
N VAL A 108 7.74 4.59 -19.05
CA VAL A 108 7.03 4.83 -20.33
C VAL A 108 6.45 6.24 -20.48
N SER A 109 6.35 7.00 -19.40
CA SER A 109 5.80 8.35 -19.35
C SER A 109 6.88 9.40 -19.10
N SER A 110 6.70 10.59 -19.68
CA SER A 110 7.51 11.78 -19.38
C SER A 110 6.84 12.72 -18.37
N ALA A 111 5.58 12.45 -18.02
CA ALA A 111 4.84 13.21 -17.04
C ALA A 111 5.26 12.86 -15.61
N PRO A 112 5.22 13.82 -14.67
CA PRO A 112 5.65 13.59 -13.30
C PRO A 112 4.75 12.57 -12.59
N VAL A 113 5.39 11.61 -11.92
CA VAL A 113 4.73 10.65 -11.02
C VAL A 113 5.12 11.01 -9.59
N TYR A 114 4.14 11.21 -8.74
CA TYR A 114 4.28 11.54 -7.34
C TYR A 114 3.81 10.36 -6.50
N TYR A 115 4.69 9.84 -5.65
CA TYR A 115 4.40 8.71 -4.79
C TYR A 115 4.30 9.16 -3.34
N TYR A 116 3.33 8.65 -2.58
CA TYR A 116 3.24 8.90 -1.13
C TYR A 116 3.20 7.60 -0.32
N TYR A 117 3.62 7.73 0.93
CA TYR A 117 3.44 6.74 1.98
C TYR A 117 2.75 7.40 3.16
N PHE A 118 1.49 7.05 3.39
CA PHE A 118 0.68 7.64 4.44
C PHE A 118 0.83 6.83 5.73
N ASP A 119 1.36 7.46 6.77
CA ASP A 119 1.79 6.81 8.01
C ASP A 119 1.37 7.63 9.24
N TYR A 120 0.36 8.48 9.08
CA TYR A 120 -0.24 9.23 10.17
C TYR A 120 -1.42 8.47 10.77
N ARG A 121 -1.31 8.09 12.04
CA ARG A 121 -2.38 7.47 12.82
C ARG A 121 -3.19 8.54 13.54
N GLY A 122 -4.39 8.83 13.04
CA GLY A 122 -5.29 9.79 13.67
C GLY A 122 -6.13 9.26 14.83
N THR A 123 -7.02 10.14 15.31
CA THR A 123 -7.99 9.83 16.38
C THR A 123 -8.91 8.64 16.06
N LYS A 124 -9.16 8.37 14.77
CA LYS A 124 -9.99 7.26 14.30
C LYS A 124 -9.30 6.42 13.23
N SER A 125 -9.69 5.14 13.17
CA SER A 125 -9.31 4.23 12.08
C SER A 125 -10.52 3.53 11.49
N PHE A 126 -10.45 3.25 10.20
CA PHE A 126 -11.29 2.27 9.55
C PHE A 126 -11.09 0.85 10.09
N SER A 127 -9.93 0.55 10.70
CA SER A 127 -9.74 -0.75 11.38
C SER A 127 -10.71 -0.96 12.55
N GLU A 128 -11.19 0.11 13.20
CA GLU A 128 -12.27 0.06 14.21
C GLU A 128 -13.59 -0.43 13.58
N LEU A 129 -13.87 -0.06 12.34
CA LEU A 129 -15.07 -0.48 11.61
C LEU A 129 -14.95 -1.91 11.09
N PHE A 130 -13.74 -2.33 10.68
CA PHE A 130 -13.50 -3.67 10.14
C PHE A 130 -13.45 -4.74 11.23
N SER A 131 -12.96 -4.41 12.42
CA SER A 131 -12.85 -5.36 13.55
C SER A 131 -13.96 -5.21 14.59
N GLY A 132 -14.53 -4.01 14.76
CA GLY A 132 -15.33 -3.67 15.94
C GLY A 132 -14.51 -3.53 17.23
N LEU A 133 -13.18 -3.46 17.12
CA LEU A 133 -12.24 -3.34 18.23
C LEU A 133 -11.48 -2.00 18.18
N THR A 134 -10.89 -1.60 19.29
CA THR A 134 -9.97 -0.45 19.37
C THR A 134 -8.50 -0.87 19.32
N THR A 135 -8.22 -2.09 18.85
CA THR A 135 -6.86 -2.61 18.66
C THR A 135 -6.16 -1.81 17.58
N ASP A 136 -4.88 -1.52 17.78
CA ASP A 136 -4.08 -0.83 16.78
C ASP A 136 -3.61 -1.81 15.70
N PHE A 137 -4.07 -1.58 14.46
CA PHE A 137 -3.66 -2.34 13.27
C PHE A 137 -2.69 -1.53 12.39
N GLY A 138 -2.16 -0.40 12.89
CA GLY A 138 -1.44 0.58 12.08
C GLY A 138 -2.39 1.50 11.32
N VAL A 139 -1.86 2.19 10.30
CA VAL A 139 -2.64 3.09 9.45
C VAL A 139 -3.35 2.26 8.39
N CYS A 140 -4.61 1.93 8.67
CA CYS A 140 -5.41 0.97 7.93
C CYS A 140 -5.79 1.46 6.54
N HIS A 141 -6.23 0.57 5.66
CA HIS A 141 -6.82 0.95 4.39
C HIS A 141 -7.97 1.94 4.60
N ALA A 142 -7.98 2.99 3.78
CA ALA A 142 -8.91 4.13 3.82
C ALA A 142 -8.72 5.12 4.98
N ASP A 143 -7.75 4.91 5.90
CA ASP A 143 -7.49 5.86 6.98
C ASP A 143 -7.12 7.25 6.47
N GLU A 144 -6.48 7.35 5.30
CA GLU A 144 -6.10 8.63 4.68
C GLU A 144 -7.32 9.42 4.15
N LEU A 145 -8.43 8.72 3.82
CA LEU A 145 -9.62 9.35 3.25
C LEU A 145 -10.30 10.31 4.22
N GLN A 146 -10.18 10.08 5.53
CA GLN A 146 -10.77 10.95 6.55
C GLN A 146 -10.14 12.35 6.59
N TYR A 147 -8.97 12.54 5.96
CA TYR A 147 -8.27 13.82 5.83
C TYR A 147 -8.51 14.50 4.47
N LEU A 148 -9.24 13.84 3.57
CA LEU A 148 -9.63 14.39 2.26
C LEU A 148 -11.13 14.66 2.20
N PHE A 149 -11.94 13.92 2.97
CA PHE A 149 -13.39 13.97 2.93
C PHE A 149 -13.99 14.05 4.34
N PRO A 150 -15.16 14.70 4.50
CA PRO A 150 -15.90 14.67 5.75
C PRO A 150 -16.17 13.24 6.21
N SER A 151 -15.80 12.94 7.46
CA SER A 151 -15.84 11.59 8.03
C SER A 151 -16.83 11.46 9.20
N ASP A 152 -17.60 12.49 9.51
CA ASP A 152 -18.59 12.54 10.60
C ASP A 152 -19.66 11.44 10.51
N ARG A 153 -20.05 11.07 9.29
CA ARG A 153 -21.00 9.96 9.04
C ARG A 153 -20.38 8.59 9.27
N VAL A 154 -19.09 8.45 8.99
CA VAL A 154 -18.33 7.20 9.13
C VAL A 154 -17.92 7.00 10.59
N PHE A 155 -17.54 8.08 11.27
CA PHE A 155 -17.16 8.13 12.67
C PHE A 155 -18.07 9.09 13.45
N PRO A 156 -19.28 8.66 13.85
CA PRO A 156 -20.19 9.50 14.63
C PRO A 156 -19.55 9.97 15.93
N GLY A 157 -19.62 11.28 16.17
CA GLY A 157 -19.00 11.90 17.36
C GLY A 157 -17.49 12.05 17.29
N LEU A 158 -16.88 11.94 16.10
CA LEU A 158 -15.47 12.28 15.89
C LEU A 158 -15.19 13.71 16.36
N VAL A 159 -14.21 13.83 17.26
CA VAL A 159 -13.60 15.10 17.65
C VAL A 159 -12.14 15.02 17.18
N PRO A 160 -11.76 15.71 16.09
CA PRO A 160 -10.39 15.66 15.59
C PRO A 160 -9.43 16.32 16.58
N SER A 161 -8.23 15.77 16.70
CA SER A 161 -7.13 16.43 17.41
C SER A 161 -6.60 17.63 16.61
N GLU A 162 -5.82 18.51 17.25
CA GLU A 162 -5.13 19.60 16.54
C GLU A 162 -4.25 19.05 15.40
N LYS A 163 -3.64 17.87 15.61
CA LYS A 163 -2.82 17.22 14.60
C LYS A 163 -3.62 16.65 13.45
N ASP A 164 -4.82 16.12 13.71
CA ASP A 164 -5.73 15.66 12.64
C ASP A 164 -6.14 16.83 11.73
N ILE A 165 -6.37 18.02 12.31
CA ILE A 165 -6.68 19.23 11.56
C ILE A 165 -5.47 19.64 10.71
N GLU A 166 -4.26 19.66 11.30
CA GLU A 166 -3.03 20.00 10.58
C GLU A 166 -2.78 19.07 9.38
N ILE A 167 -2.99 17.77 9.55
CA ILE A 167 -2.84 16.78 8.46
C ILE A 167 -3.97 16.94 7.42
N THR A 168 -5.20 17.23 7.85
CA THR A 168 -6.32 17.54 6.93
C THR A 168 -5.98 18.73 6.04
N ASP A 169 -5.49 19.83 6.61
CA ASP A 169 -5.14 21.03 5.85
C ASP A 169 -4.03 20.75 4.83
N LYS A 170 -3.01 19.99 5.22
CA LYS A 170 -1.91 19.58 4.32
C LYS A 170 -2.40 18.68 3.19
N MET A 171 -3.20 17.66 3.50
CA MET A 171 -3.73 16.71 2.52
C MET A 171 -4.65 17.42 1.51
N ILE A 172 -5.59 18.24 1.98
CA ILE A 172 -6.48 19.01 1.09
C ILE A 172 -5.66 19.95 0.20
N THR A 173 -4.68 20.66 0.76
CA THR A 173 -3.83 21.58 -0.01
C THR A 173 -3.07 20.83 -1.11
N MET A 174 -2.35 19.75 -0.78
CA MET A 174 -1.58 19.00 -1.78
C MET A 174 -2.44 18.40 -2.90
N TRP A 175 -3.60 17.82 -2.56
CA TRP A 175 -4.48 17.20 -3.55
C TRP A 175 -5.17 18.25 -4.43
N THR A 176 -5.58 19.38 -3.86
CA THR A 176 -6.21 20.46 -4.64
C THR A 176 -5.21 21.20 -5.53
N ASP A 177 -3.97 21.38 -5.07
CA ASP A 177 -2.87 21.94 -5.86
C ASP A 177 -2.49 21.03 -7.03
N PHE A 178 -2.42 19.72 -6.78
CA PHE A 178 -2.21 18.77 -7.85
C PHE A 178 -3.35 18.78 -8.87
N ALA A 179 -4.61 18.80 -8.43
CA ALA A 179 -5.75 18.88 -9.33
C ALA A 179 -5.74 20.15 -10.19
N ARG A 180 -5.26 21.27 -9.63
CA ARG A 180 -5.20 22.58 -10.30
C ARG A 180 -4.00 22.72 -11.24
N THR A 181 -2.85 22.15 -10.90
CA THR A 181 -1.56 22.49 -11.53
C THR A 181 -0.78 21.28 -12.06
N GLY A 182 -1.14 20.06 -11.67
CA GLY A 182 -0.36 18.85 -11.91
C GLY A 182 0.87 18.70 -10.99
N ASN A 183 1.06 19.60 -10.02
CA ASN A 183 2.11 19.56 -9.00
C ASN A 183 1.46 19.71 -7.61
N PRO A 184 1.67 18.78 -6.66
CA PRO A 184 1.07 18.85 -5.33
C PRO A 184 1.65 19.95 -4.42
N THR A 185 2.84 20.49 -4.73
CA THR A 185 3.44 21.59 -3.96
C THR A 185 4.04 22.62 -4.93
N PRO A 186 3.20 23.39 -5.66
CA PRO A 186 3.65 24.35 -6.65
C PRO A 186 4.25 25.61 -6.02
N ASP A 187 3.77 25.99 -4.83
CA ASP A 187 4.20 27.15 -4.05
C ASP A 187 4.70 26.70 -2.67
N GLU A 188 5.91 27.12 -2.27
CA GLU A 188 6.54 26.74 -0.98
C GLU A 188 5.94 27.48 0.23
N LYS A 189 4.85 28.23 0.05
CA LYS A 189 4.25 29.06 1.11
C LYS A 189 3.31 28.29 2.03
N ASP A 190 2.59 27.32 1.47
CA ASP A 190 1.51 26.64 2.17
C ASP A 190 1.99 25.33 2.84
N ILE A 191 3.00 24.69 2.25
CA ILE A 191 3.61 23.46 2.77
C ILE A 191 5.13 23.59 2.69
N ALA A 192 5.79 23.48 3.85
CA ALA A 192 7.25 23.65 3.96
C ALA A 192 8.05 22.57 3.22
N VAL A 193 7.47 21.40 2.99
CA VAL A 193 8.10 20.30 2.25
C VAL A 193 7.65 20.32 0.81
N ARG A 194 8.63 20.34 -0.10
CA ARG A 194 8.40 20.20 -1.53
C ARG A 194 8.29 18.72 -1.89
N TRP A 195 7.11 18.31 -2.34
CA TRP A 195 6.88 16.96 -2.84
C TRP A 195 7.45 16.83 -4.26
N GLN A 196 8.57 16.14 -4.38
CA GLN A 196 9.25 15.95 -5.65
C GLN A 196 8.67 14.73 -6.38
N PRO A 197 8.57 14.78 -7.72
CA PRO A 197 8.21 13.59 -8.49
C PRO A 197 9.36 12.57 -8.44
N ILE A 198 9.06 11.33 -8.81
CA ILE A 198 10.06 10.29 -8.97
C ILE A 198 10.99 10.66 -10.12
N THR A 199 12.30 10.60 -9.86
CA THR A 199 13.34 10.87 -10.85
C THR A 199 14.41 9.78 -10.91
N SER A 200 14.50 8.93 -9.89
CA SER A 200 15.49 7.85 -9.84
C SER A 200 14.85 6.46 -9.78
N SER A 201 15.67 5.44 -10.00
CA SER A 201 15.26 4.05 -9.82
C SER A 201 14.99 3.68 -8.36
N ASN A 202 15.34 4.53 -7.40
CA ASN A 202 15.06 4.28 -5.99
C ASN A 202 13.66 4.75 -5.58
N LEU A 203 12.84 5.30 -6.49
CA LEU A 203 11.45 5.70 -6.26
C LEU A 203 11.29 6.65 -5.06
N GLU A 204 11.51 7.94 -5.29
CA GLU A 204 11.24 8.98 -4.30
C GLU A 204 9.76 9.00 -3.91
N TYR A 205 9.47 9.21 -2.63
CA TYR A 205 8.11 9.34 -2.11
C TYR A 205 8.02 10.39 -1.01
N LEU A 206 6.82 10.92 -0.81
CA LEU A 206 6.50 11.76 0.34
C LEU A 206 6.00 10.87 1.49
N HIS A 207 6.73 10.84 2.59
CA HIS A 207 6.22 10.28 3.85
C HIS A 207 5.27 11.30 4.49
N ILE A 208 4.04 10.86 4.76
CA ILE A 208 2.98 11.67 5.38
C ILE A 208 2.64 11.04 6.72
N GLY A 209 3.45 11.34 7.75
CA GLY A 209 3.21 10.96 9.14
C GLY A 209 2.89 12.16 10.01
N SER A 210 3.22 12.06 11.30
CA SER A 210 3.24 13.23 12.20
C SER A 210 4.16 14.33 11.65
N ASP A 211 5.28 13.93 11.06
CA ASP A 211 6.12 14.79 10.24
C ASP A 211 5.94 14.43 8.77
N VAL A 212 6.12 15.42 7.90
CA VAL A 212 6.03 15.24 6.45
C VAL A 212 7.43 15.48 5.87
N TYR A 213 7.94 14.54 5.08
CA TYR A 213 9.29 14.64 4.50
C TYR A 213 9.42 13.77 3.24
N MET A 214 10.41 14.08 2.39
CA MET A 214 10.76 13.25 1.24
C MET A 214 11.72 12.14 1.67
N ASP A 215 11.53 10.94 1.14
CA ASP A 215 12.43 9.81 1.28
C ASP A 215 12.44 8.98 -0.02
N SER A 216 13.15 7.86 -0.06
CA SER A 216 13.25 6.99 -1.23
C SER A 216 13.42 5.53 -0.85
N GLY A 217 13.03 4.62 -1.74
CA GLY A 217 13.16 3.19 -1.53
C GLY A 217 12.05 2.63 -0.66
N LEU A 218 10.81 3.04 -0.93
CA LEU A 218 9.64 2.70 -0.12
C LEU A 218 9.53 1.18 0.07
N LEU A 219 9.70 0.72 1.31
CA LEU A 219 9.59 -0.69 1.70
C LEU A 219 10.35 -1.64 0.75
N LYS A 220 11.53 -1.20 0.27
CA LYS A 220 12.26 -1.84 -0.84
C LYS A 220 12.49 -3.34 -0.64
N GLU A 221 12.91 -3.77 0.53
CA GLU A 221 13.14 -5.19 0.85
C GLU A 221 11.85 -6.03 0.67
N ARG A 222 10.72 -5.51 1.15
CA ARG A 222 9.41 -6.15 1.04
C ARG A 222 8.95 -6.19 -0.41
N ALA A 223 9.09 -5.09 -1.15
CA ALA A 223 8.76 -5.04 -2.57
C ALA A 223 9.60 -6.02 -3.40
N GLU A 224 10.91 -6.10 -3.14
CA GLU A 224 11.84 -7.02 -3.80
C GLU A 224 11.53 -8.48 -3.45
N PHE A 225 11.17 -8.77 -2.19
CA PHE A 225 10.71 -10.09 -1.78
C PHE A 225 9.52 -10.54 -2.62
N TRP A 226 8.45 -9.74 -2.73
CA TRP A 226 7.27 -10.10 -3.52
C TRP A 226 7.58 -10.23 -5.02
N ALA A 227 8.42 -9.36 -5.57
CA ALA A 227 8.85 -9.45 -6.97
C ALA A 227 9.64 -10.74 -7.28
N SER A 228 10.27 -11.34 -6.26
CA SER A 228 11.04 -12.59 -6.39
C SER A 228 10.21 -13.87 -6.27
N LEU A 229 8.92 -13.77 -5.91
CA LEU A 229 8.04 -14.93 -5.80
C LEU A 229 7.60 -15.38 -7.20
N PRO A 230 7.53 -16.70 -7.48
CA PRO A 230 7.07 -17.24 -8.76
C PRO A 230 5.53 -17.16 -8.93
N VAL A 231 4.94 -16.04 -8.54
CA VAL A 231 3.52 -15.74 -8.71
C VAL A 231 3.34 -15.05 -10.07
N ARG A 232 2.49 -15.62 -10.94
CA ARG A 232 2.23 -15.12 -12.32
C ARG A 232 3.45 -15.20 -13.27
N PRO A 233 4.05 -16.39 -13.49
CA PRO A 233 5.22 -16.56 -14.35
C PRO A 233 5.00 -16.10 -15.81
N ASN A 234 3.74 -16.04 -16.27
CA ASN A 234 3.38 -15.71 -17.65
C ASN A 234 3.14 -14.21 -17.93
N LEU A 235 3.19 -13.33 -16.92
CA LEU A 235 3.12 -11.88 -17.18
C LEU A 235 4.41 -11.35 -17.83
N PHE A 236 5.53 -12.04 -17.62
CA PHE A 236 6.85 -11.60 -18.05
C PHE A 236 7.42 -12.36 -19.26
N THR A 237 6.78 -13.46 -19.69
CA THR A 237 7.27 -14.29 -20.82
C THR A 237 6.70 -13.89 -22.19
N SER A 238 5.86 -12.85 -22.28
CA SER A 238 5.18 -12.49 -23.55
C SER A 238 6.01 -11.71 -24.58
N ASN A 239 7.33 -11.87 -24.62
CA ASN A 239 8.21 -11.23 -25.61
C ASN A 239 9.36 -12.14 -26.13
N MET A 240 9.12 -13.43 -26.39
CA MET A 240 10.12 -14.29 -27.04
C MET A 240 9.61 -15.27 -28.11
N HIS A 241 8.44 -15.04 -28.71
CA HIS A 241 8.12 -15.70 -29.98
C HIS A 241 8.05 -14.66 -31.10
N LYS A 242 9.07 -14.77 -31.96
CA LYS A 242 9.10 -14.24 -33.32
C LYS A 242 7.86 -14.75 -34.05
N ASP A 243 7.02 -13.84 -34.52
CA ASP A 243 6.06 -14.16 -35.57
C ASP A 243 6.83 -14.16 -36.90
N GLU A 244 7.33 -15.33 -37.27
CA GLU A 244 7.51 -15.71 -38.68
C GLU A 244 6.17 -16.28 -39.16
N LEU A 245 5.45 -15.49 -39.97
CA LEU A 245 4.90 -15.80 -41.30
C LEU A 245 3.98 -14.67 -41.78
#